data_AF-A0A290ZLS4-F1
#
_entry.id   AF-A0A290ZLS4-F1
#
_cell.length_a   1.000
_cell.length_b   1.000
_cell.length_c   1.000
_cell.angle_alpha   90.00
_cell.angle_beta   90.00
_cell.angle_gamma   90.00
#
_symmetry.space_group_name_H-M   'P 1'
#
loop_
_entity.id
_entity.type
_entity.pdbx_description
1 polymer ?
#
loop_
_entity_poly.entity_id
_entity_poly.type
_entity_poly.pdbx_seq_one_letter_code
_entity_poly.pdbx_strand_id
1 'polypeptide(L)'
;MQPEIVKNTVVTLNYTVRDPDGTIIDDGHHPLVYLHGGYDGIFPKLEETLHGRYQGDTLQVKLQPDDAFGDYDESLILIEDARLFPENIEVGMSFERVSDDGEEELVYRVTDIADGKVVVDGNHPLAGVALVFDITVAEVRKATTEEIGHGHVHGAGGHHH
;
A
#
# COMPACT_ATOMS: atom_id res chain seq x y z
N MET A 1 -26.48 15.25 12.74
CA MET A 1 -25.01 15.43 12.84
C MET A 1 -24.41 14.44 11.87
N GLN A 2 -23.63 14.90 10.89
CA GLN A 2 -22.89 13.99 10.01
C GLN A 2 -21.82 13.26 10.85
N PRO A 3 -21.60 11.96 10.63
CA PRO A 3 -20.56 11.24 11.33
C PRO A 3 -19.19 11.77 10.89
N GLU A 4 -18.36 12.08 11.88
CA GLU A 4 -17.00 12.63 11.75
C GLU A 4 -15.98 11.49 11.90
N ILE A 5 -14.90 11.55 11.13
CA ILE A 5 -13.77 10.63 11.21
C ILE A 5 -12.94 11.00 12.45
N VAL A 6 -12.95 10.11 13.44
CA VAL A 6 -12.20 10.26 14.69
C VAL A 6 -11.63 8.91 15.11
N LYS A 7 -10.81 8.87 16.15
CA LYS A 7 -10.27 7.60 16.66
C LYS A 7 -11.40 6.60 16.96
N ASN A 8 -11.20 5.34 16.56
CA ASN A 8 -12.12 4.22 16.69
C ASN A 8 -13.38 4.33 15.80
N THR A 9 -13.24 4.91 14.61
CA THR A 9 -14.28 4.86 13.57
C THR A 9 -13.86 3.99 12.42
N VAL A 10 -14.80 3.21 11.88
CA VAL A 10 -14.64 2.52 10.61
C VAL A 10 -15.03 3.48 9.50
N VAL A 11 -14.15 3.63 8.53
CA VAL A 11 -14.30 4.57 7.42
C VAL A 11 -14.27 3.79 6.12
N THR A 12 -15.30 4.00 5.30
CA THR A 12 -15.39 3.49 3.93
C THR A 12 -15.06 4.64 2.99
N LEU A 13 -14.02 4.46 2.19
CA LEU A 13 -13.52 5.43 1.22
C LEU A 13 -13.69 4.89 -0.19
N ASN A 14 -14.26 5.69 -1.08
CA ASN A 14 -14.02 5.51 -2.50
C ASN A 14 -12.77 6.31 -2.84
N TYR A 15 -11.80 5.69 -3.49
CA TYR A 15 -10.56 6.35 -3.82
C TYR A 15 -10.19 6.11 -5.28
N THR A 16 -9.37 6.97 -5.83
CA THR A 16 -8.68 6.76 -7.11
C THR A 16 -7.26 7.26 -6.93
N VAL A 17 -6.29 6.45 -7.33
CA VAL A 17 -4.86 6.75 -7.28
C VAL A 17 -4.36 7.09 -8.66
N ARG A 18 -3.71 8.24 -8.76
CA ARG A 18 -3.07 8.72 -10.00
C ARG A 18 -1.63 9.09 -9.74
N ASP A 19 -0.81 9.06 -10.78
CA ASP A 19 0.49 9.72 -10.74
C ASP A 19 0.33 11.26 -10.88
N PRO A 20 1.39 12.05 -10.68
CA PRO A 20 1.34 13.51 -10.84
C PRO A 20 1.10 13.96 -12.28
N ASP A 21 1.32 13.08 -13.25
CA ASP A 21 1.09 13.30 -14.68
C ASP A 21 -0.38 13.02 -15.09
N GLY A 22 -1.19 12.50 -14.16
CA GLY A 22 -2.61 12.22 -14.33
C GLY A 22 -2.95 10.80 -14.83
N THR A 23 -1.95 9.93 -14.99
CA THR A 23 -2.12 8.51 -15.29
C THR A 23 -2.79 7.82 -14.11
N ILE A 24 -3.86 7.05 -14.36
CA ILE A 24 -4.51 6.25 -13.33
C ILE A 24 -3.61 5.04 -13.02
N ILE A 25 -3.19 4.95 -11.76
CA ILE A 25 -2.42 3.83 -11.22
C ILE A 25 -3.37 2.77 -10.66
N ASP A 26 -4.38 3.21 -9.91
CA ASP A 26 -5.45 2.38 -9.37
C ASP A 26 -6.75 3.18 -9.42
N ASP A 27 -7.77 2.65 -10.08
CA ASP A 27 -9.06 3.33 -10.18
C ASP A 27 -9.94 3.17 -8.92
N GLY A 28 -9.55 2.27 -8.01
CA GLY A 28 -10.24 2.00 -6.75
C GLY A 28 -11.64 1.40 -6.94
N HIS A 29 -11.77 0.46 -7.88
CA HIS A 29 -13.00 -0.31 -8.15
C HIS A 29 -13.71 -0.83 -6.89
N HIS A 30 -12.97 -1.12 -5.82
CA HIS A 30 -13.53 -1.52 -4.52
C HIS A 30 -13.29 -0.44 -3.47
N PRO A 31 -14.32 -0.12 -2.66
CA PRO A 31 -14.15 0.83 -1.57
C PRO A 31 -13.15 0.31 -0.55
N LEU A 32 -12.23 1.18 -0.14
CA LEU A 32 -11.28 0.91 0.93
C LEU A 32 -11.98 1.07 2.27
N VAL A 33 -11.99 0.02 3.08
CA VAL A 33 -12.58 0.03 4.42
C VAL A 33 -11.47 -0.17 5.44
N TYR A 34 -11.29 0.80 6.33
CA TYR A 34 -10.23 0.75 7.34
C TYR A 34 -10.70 1.26 8.70
N LEU A 35 -9.94 0.93 9.74
CA LEU A 35 -10.15 1.39 11.10
C LEU A 35 -9.25 2.60 11.37
N HIS A 36 -9.87 3.74 11.68
CA HIS A 36 -9.17 5.00 11.93
C HIS A 36 -8.79 5.14 13.42
N GLY A 37 -7.58 5.61 13.70
CA GLY A 37 -7.07 5.89 15.03
C GLY A 37 -5.68 5.33 15.36
N GLY A 38 -4.83 5.09 14.35
CA GLY A 38 -3.48 4.53 14.52
C GLY A 38 -3.46 3.00 14.56
N TYR A 39 -4.15 2.37 13.61
CA TYR A 39 -4.20 0.92 13.43
C TYR A 39 -3.48 0.47 12.15
N ASP A 40 -2.70 1.35 11.54
CA ASP A 40 -1.92 1.09 10.32
C ASP A 40 -2.74 0.54 9.14
N GLY A 41 -4.04 0.88 9.09
CA GLY A 41 -4.94 0.45 8.02
C GLY A 41 -4.74 1.19 6.69
N ILE A 42 -4.14 2.38 6.73
CA ILE A 42 -3.79 3.23 5.57
C ILE A 42 -2.51 4.01 5.87
N PHE A 43 -1.96 4.69 4.85
CA PHE A 43 -0.78 5.55 5.02
C PHE A 43 -1.00 6.61 6.11
N PRO A 44 -0.04 6.83 7.03
CA PRO A 44 -0.20 7.75 8.16
C PRO A 44 -0.64 9.16 7.74
N LYS A 45 -0.02 9.71 6.68
CA LYS A 45 -0.36 11.02 6.15
C LYS A 45 -1.79 11.10 5.60
N LEU A 46 -2.28 10.00 5.03
CA LEU A 46 -3.65 9.90 4.55
C LEU A 46 -4.62 9.89 5.74
N GLU A 47 -4.30 9.11 6.77
CA GLU A 47 -5.07 9.06 8.01
C GLU A 47 -5.15 10.44 8.68
N GLU A 48 -4.02 11.13 8.86
CA GLU A 48 -3.98 12.47 9.43
C GLU A 48 -4.82 13.48 8.64
N THR A 49 -4.80 13.40 7.31
CA THR A 49 -5.55 14.31 6.44
C THR A 49 -7.07 14.05 6.50
N LEU A 50 -7.46 12.80 6.73
CA LEU A 50 -8.86 12.37 6.90
C LEU A 50 -9.40 12.65 8.30
N HIS A 51 -8.54 12.83 9.30
CA HIS A 51 -8.97 13.11 10.67
C HIS A 51 -9.80 14.41 10.75
N GLY A 52 -10.97 14.32 11.39
CA GLY A 52 -11.90 15.45 11.51
C GLY A 52 -12.73 15.75 10.25
N ARG A 53 -12.63 14.93 9.20
CA ARG A 53 -13.51 15.03 8.01
C ARG A 53 -14.84 14.37 8.25
N TYR A 54 -15.83 14.73 7.44
CA TYR A 54 -17.19 14.22 7.56
C TYR A 54 -17.56 13.29 6.42
N GLN A 55 -18.54 12.42 6.66
CA GLN A 55 -19.14 11.61 5.59
C GLN A 55 -19.65 12.49 4.45
N GLY A 56 -19.28 12.14 3.22
CA GLY A 56 -19.58 12.88 1.99
C GLY A 56 -18.48 13.86 1.57
N ASP A 57 -17.46 14.10 2.40
CA ASP A 57 -16.35 14.96 2.02
C ASP A 57 -15.53 14.33 0.90
N THR A 58 -15.09 15.19 -0.03
CA THR A 58 -14.13 14.84 -1.07
C THR A 58 -12.86 15.64 -0.86
N LEU A 59 -11.73 14.98 -1.06
CA LEU A 59 -10.42 15.58 -0.88
C LEU A 59 -9.40 14.92 -1.79
N GLN A 60 -8.40 15.69 -2.16
CA GLN A 60 -7.24 15.20 -2.89
C GLN A 60 -6.04 15.25 -1.96
N VAL A 61 -5.33 14.12 -1.83
CA VAL A 61 -4.15 14.00 -0.98
C VAL A 61 -2.98 13.56 -1.85
N LYS A 62 -1.91 14.35 -1.85
CA LYS A 62 -0.66 14.00 -2.53
C LYS A 62 0.30 13.37 -1.52
N LEU A 63 0.64 12.12 -1.74
CA LEU A 63 1.68 11.39 -1.02
C LEU A 63 2.97 11.45 -1.84
N GLN A 64 4.05 11.91 -1.21
CA GLN A 64 5.39 11.73 -1.78
C GLN A 64 5.79 10.27 -1.62
N PRO A 65 6.83 9.79 -2.33
CA PRO A 65 7.30 8.42 -2.20
C PRO A 65 7.51 8.00 -0.73
N ASP A 66 8.20 8.83 0.06
CA ASP A 66 8.40 8.65 1.50
C ASP A 66 7.11 8.51 2.33
N ASP A 67 5.99 9.10 1.89
CA ASP A 67 4.71 9.04 2.60
C ASP A 67 3.86 7.83 2.18
N ALA A 68 4.29 7.09 1.16
CA ALA A 68 3.55 5.98 0.57
C ALA A 68 4.40 4.69 0.60
N PHE A 69 5.09 4.37 -0.49
CA PHE A 69 5.83 3.11 -0.66
C PHE A 69 7.34 3.26 -0.44
N GLY A 70 7.78 4.43 0.03
CA GLY A 70 9.18 4.78 0.17
C GLY A 70 9.79 5.30 -1.13
N ASP A 71 10.99 5.85 -1.00
CA ASP A 71 11.85 6.16 -2.14
C ASP A 71 12.33 4.88 -2.82
N TYR A 72 12.68 5.02 -4.10
CA TYR A 72 13.34 3.95 -4.84
C TYR A 72 14.77 3.80 -4.32
N ASP A 73 15.08 2.64 -3.76
CA ASP A 73 16.39 2.34 -3.19
C ASP A 73 17.23 1.51 -4.17
N GLU A 74 18.25 2.14 -4.74
CA GLU A 74 19.20 1.47 -5.65
C GLU A 74 19.99 0.34 -4.95
N SER A 75 20.08 0.35 -3.61
CA SER A 75 20.75 -0.72 -2.85
C SER A 75 19.95 -2.01 -2.77
N LEU A 76 18.63 -1.95 -3.03
CA LEU A 76 17.76 -3.11 -3.19
C LEU A 76 17.83 -3.72 -4.60
N ILE A 77 18.61 -3.12 -5.50
CA ILE A 77 18.93 -3.71 -6.79
C ILE A 77 20.16 -4.61 -6.62
N LEU A 78 19.98 -5.89 -6.86
CA LEU A 78 21.06 -6.86 -6.78
C LEU A 78 21.36 -7.44 -8.16
N ILE A 79 22.65 -7.59 -8.46
CA ILE A 79 23.12 -8.27 -9.66
C ILE A 79 23.74 -9.58 -9.23
N GLU A 80 23.03 -10.67 -9.52
CA GLU A 80 23.40 -12.01 -9.09
C GLU A 80 23.73 -12.88 -10.30
N ASP A 81 24.45 -13.96 -10.05
CA ASP A 81 24.79 -14.92 -11.10
C ASP A 81 23.56 -15.75 -11.48
N ALA A 82 23.29 -15.91 -12.78
CA ALA A 82 22.13 -16.69 -13.25
C ALA A 82 22.13 -18.13 -12.72
N ARG A 83 23.30 -18.68 -12.36
CA ARG A 83 23.43 -20.01 -11.76
C ARG A 83 22.82 -20.16 -10.37
N LEU A 84 22.57 -19.06 -9.66
CA LEU A 84 21.89 -19.07 -8.36
C LEU A 84 20.37 -19.23 -8.50
N PHE A 85 19.84 -19.01 -9.71
CA PHE A 85 18.43 -19.08 -10.02
C PHE A 85 18.08 -20.39 -10.73
N PRO A 86 16.81 -20.81 -10.69
CA PRO A 86 16.35 -21.95 -11.47
C PRO A 86 16.48 -21.69 -12.99
N GLU A 87 16.66 -22.76 -13.77
CA GLU A 87 16.95 -22.68 -15.21
C GLU A 87 15.83 -22.03 -16.04
N ASN A 88 14.62 -21.92 -15.50
CA ASN A 88 13.46 -21.33 -16.14
C ASN A 88 13.20 -19.87 -15.72
N ILE A 89 14.23 -19.14 -15.29
CA ILE A 89 14.08 -17.74 -14.89
C ILE A 89 13.72 -16.83 -16.08
N GLU A 90 12.73 -15.95 -15.87
CA GLU A 90 12.25 -15.00 -16.85
C GLU A 90 12.15 -13.59 -16.25
N VAL A 91 12.30 -12.57 -17.08
CA VAL A 91 12.05 -11.18 -16.68
C VAL A 91 10.59 -11.03 -16.25
N GLY A 92 10.39 -10.38 -15.10
CA GLY A 92 9.09 -10.25 -14.45
C GLY A 92 8.78 -11.32 -13.40
N MET A 93 9.56 -12.41 -13.31
CA MET A 93 9.45 -13.35 -12.19
C MET A 93 9.78 -12.67 -10.87
N SER A 94 9.06 -13.03 -9.81
CA SER A 94 9.28 -12.52 -8.45
C SER A 94 9.73 -13.65 -7.53
N PHE A 95 10.66 -13.34 -6.63
CA PHE A 95 11.31 -14.27 -5.72
C PHE A 95 11.27 -13.72 -4.31
N GLU A 96 10.82 -14.51 -3.36
CA GLU A 96 10.90 -14.19 -1.94
C GLU A 96 12.31 -14.53 -1.45
N ARG A 97 13.03 -13.52 -0.97
CA ARG A 97 14.31 -13.71 -0.30
C ARG A 97 14.10 -13.47 1.18
N VAL A 98 14.33 -14.52 1.96
CA VAL A 98 14.43 -14.41 3.41
C VAL A 98 15.79 -13.77 3.72
N SER A 99 15.76 -12.65 4.43
CA SER A 99 16.96 -12.00 4.98
C SER A 99 17.75 -12.96 5.88
N ASP A 100 19.06 -12.73 6.04
CA ASP A 100 19.95 -13.61 6.81
C ASP A 100 19.54 -13.73 8.29
N ASP A 101 18.85 -12.71 8.82
CA ASP A 101 18.29 -12.69 10.19
C ASP A 101 16.94 -13.43 10.30
N GLY A 102 16.33 -13.80 9.17
CA GLY A 102 15.06 -14.53 9.13
C GLY A 102 13.82 -13.69 9.46
N GLU A 103 13.98 -12.40 9.72
CA GLU A 103 12.91 -11.50 10.16
C GLU A 103 12.17 -10.82 9.01
N GLU A 104 12.81 -10.61 7.87
CA GLU A 104 12.24 -9.92 6.71
C GLU A 104 12.25 -10.79 5.45
N GLU A 105 11.07 -10.98 4.87
CA GLU A 105 10.85 -11.64 3.59
C GLU A 105 10.66 -10.54 2.52
N LEU A 106 11.73 -10.26 1.77
CA LEU A 106 11.73 -9.25 0.72
C LEU A 106 11.43 -9.91 -0.62
N VAL A 107 10.45 -9.37 -1.33
CA VAL A 107 10.11 -9.83 -2.69
C VAL A 107 10.98 -9.09 -3.70
N TYR A 108 11.81 -9.84 -4.41
CA TYR A 108 12.66 -9.37 -5.48
C TYR A 108 12.07 -9.73 -6.84
N ARG A 109 11.90 -8.76 -7.73
CA ARG A 109 11.46 -9.00 -9.11
C ARG A 109 12.63 -8.95 -10.08
N VAL A 110 12.71 -9.91 -10.99
CA VAL A 110 13.69 -9.91 -12.07
C VAL A 110 13.35 -8.79 -13.04
N THR A 111 14.26 -7.82 -13.18
CA THR A 111 14.11 -6.69 -14.08
C THR A 111 14.86 -6.89 -15.39
N ASP A 112 15.97 -7.62 -15.37
CA ASP A 112 16.79 -7.88 -16.55
C ASP A 112 17.60 -9.18 -16.43
N ILE A 113 17.87 -9.82 -17.57
CA ILE A 113 18.73 -11.01 -17.65
C ILE A 113 19.67 -10.81 -18.84
N ALA A 114 20.95 -10.61 -18.56
CA ALA A 114 21.97 -10.34 -19.58
C ALA A 114 23.32 -10.97 -19.21
N ASP A 115 24.06 -11.48 -20.20
CA ASP A 115 25.44 -11.98 -20.04
C ASP A 115 25.65 -13.00 -18.90
N GLY A 116 24.64 -13.84 -18.63
CA GLY A 116 24.70 -14.83 -17.54
C GLY A 116 24.51 -14.23 -16.13
N LYS A 117 24.04 -12.98 -16.05
CA LYS A 117 23.67 -12.28 -14.83
C LYS A 117 22.18 -12.00 -14.82
N VAL A 118 21.61 -11.99 -13.63
CA VAL A 118 20.21 -11.65 -13.37
C VAL A 118 20.19 -10.40 -12.51
N VAL A 119 19.48 -9.38 -12.97
CA VAL A 119 19.22 -8.17 -12.19
C VAL A 119 17.87 -8.37 -11.52
N VAL A 120 17.88 -8.26 -10.20
CA VAL A 120 16.68 -8.32 -9.38
C VAL A 120 16.49 -7.01 -8.61
N ASP A 121 15.25 -6.61 -8.45
CA ASP A 121 14.86 -5.37 -7.79
C ASP A 121 13.91 -5.69 -6.63
N GLY A 122 14.34 -5.40 -5.41
CA GLY A 122 13.57 -5.58 -4.19
C GLY A 122 12.62 -4.43 -3.84
N ASN A 123 12.59 -3.37 -4.66
CA ASN A 123 11.71 -2.23 -4.42
C ASN A 123 10.25 -2.59 -4.65
N HIS A 124 9.36 -1.93 -3.89
CA HIS A 124 7.94 -1.97 -4.20
C HIS A 124 7.70 -1.44 -5.63
N PRO A 125 6.79 -2.00 -6.43
CA PRO A 125 6.54 -1.55 -7.82
C PRO A 125 6.19 -0.07 -7.98
N LEU A 126 5.75 0.58 -6.89
CA LEU A 126 5.38 2.00 -6.82
C LEU A 126 6.37 2.83 -5.96
N ALA A 127 7.52 2.26 -5.55
CA ALA A 127 8.56 2.99 -4.85
C ALA A 127 9.14 4.11 -5.73
N GLY A 128 9.44 5.25 -5.13
CA GLY A 128 9.90 6.45 -5.86
C GLY A 128 8.82 7.17 -6.66
N VAL A 129 7.58 6.66 -6.69
CA VAL A 129 6.46 7.30 -7.40
C VAL A 129 5.61 8.10 -6.43
N ALA A 130 5.46 9.40 -6.69
CA ALA A 130 4.50 10.23 -5.96
C ALA A 130 3.07 9.85 -6.36
N LEU A 131 2.18 9.69 -5.38
CA LEU A 131 0.81 9.25 -5.62
C LEU A 131 -0.18 10.36 -5.24
N VAL A 132 -1.18 10.56 -6.10
CA VAL A 132 -2.29 11.50 -5.88
C VAL A 132 -3.54 10.68 -5.64
N PHE A 133 -4.04 10.73 -4.40
CA PHE A 133 -5.26 10.08 -3.97
C PHE A 133 -6.43 11.05 -4.07
N ASP A 134 -7.36 10.78 -4.98
CA ASP A 134 -8.67 11.40 -5.00
C ASP A 134 -9.62 10.58 -4.12
N ILE A 135 -10.03 11.11 -2.97
CA ILE A 135 -10.79 10.37 -1.96
C ILE A 135 -12.18 10.98 -1.79
N THR A 136 -13.17 10.10 -1.65
CA THR A 136 -14.53 10.42 -1.23
C THR A 136 -14.89 9.59 -0.02
N VAL A 137 -15.25 10.24 1.08
CA VAL A 137 -15.70 9.57 2.29
C VAL A 137 -17.12 9.05 2.08
N ALA A 138 -17.26 7.76 1.79
CA ALA A 138 -18.54 7.14 1.49
C ALA A 138 -19.37 6.87 2.76
N GLU A 139 -18.72 6.34 3.79
CA GLU A 139 -19.38 6.03 5.07
C GLU A 139 -18.44 6.21 6.25
N VAL A 140 -18.98 6.68 7.36
CA VAL A 140 -18.28 6.74 8.65
C VAL A 140 -19.20 6.18 9.72
N ARG A 141 -18.73 5.14 10.41
CA ARG A 141 -19.45 4.53 11.53
C ARG A 141 -18.52 4.31 12.71
N LYS A 142 -19.09 4.13 13.90
CA LYS A 142 -18.31 3.71 15.07
C LYS A 142 -17.86 2.26 14.90
N ALA A 143 -16.61 1.98 15.27
CA ALA A 143 -16.10 0.62 15.35
C ALA A 143 -16.72 -0.13 16.53
N THR A 144 -16.87 -1.44 16.38
CA THR A 144 -17.26 -2.31 17.50
C THR A 144 -16.06 -2.54 18.43
N THR A 145 -16.33 -2.95 19.67
CA THR A 145 -15.26 -3.28 20.63
C THR A 145 -14.35 -4.41 20.13
N GLU A 146 -14.90 -5.34 19.34
CA GLU A 146 -14.14 -6.41 18.71
C GLU A 146 -13.19 -5.89 17.64
N GLU A 147 -13.67 -5.02 16.73
CA GLU A 147 -12.83 -4.40 15.68
C GLU A 147 -11.67 -3.59 16.30
N ILE A 148 -11.95 -2.86 17.37
CA ILE A 148 -10.92 -2.13 18.13
C ILE A 148 -9.92 -3.09 18.78
N GLY A 149 -10.40 -4.19 19.36
CA GLY A 149 -9.54 -5.19 19.99
C GLY A 149 -8.66 -5.95 19.00
N HIS A 150 -9.14 -6.12 17.77
CA HIS A 150 -8.44 -6.81 16.68
C HIS A 150 -7.57 -5.85 15.83
N GLY A 151 -7.81 -4.55 15.93
CA GLY A 151 -7.11 -3.52 15.15
C GLY A 151 -7.52 -3.46 13.68
N HIS A 152 -8.56 -4.17 13.26
CA HIS A 152 -9.06 -4.15 11.89
C HIS A 152 -10.57 -4.35 11.83
N VAL A 153 -11.15 -4.01 10.67
CA VAL A 153 -12.60 -4.04 10.45
C VAL A 153 -13.06 -5.47 10.16
N HIS A 154 -14.12 -5.91 10.83
CA HIS A 154 -14.79 -7.18 10.55
C HIS A 154 -16.05 -6.90 9.70
N GLY A 155 -16.06 -7.32 8.44
CA GLY A 155 -17.16 -7.04 7.51
C GLY A 155 -16.89 -7.59 6.11
N ALA A 156 -17.76 -7.32 5.13
CA ALA A 156 -17.77 -7.94 3.79
C ALA A 156 -16.49 -7.76 2.92
N GLY A 157 -15.44 -7.12 3.44
CA GLY A 157 -14.09 -7.07 2.85
C GLY A 157 -12.96 -7.21 3.90
N GLY A 158 -13.28 -7.50 5.16
CA GLY A 158 -12.30 -7.80 6.20
C GLY A 158 -11.99 -9.29 6.16
N HIS A 159 -10.69 -9.63 6.06
CA HIS A 159 -10.23 -11.01 6.06
C HIS A 159 -10.83 -11.76 7.26
N HIS A 160 -11.69 -12.73 6.97
CA HIS A 160 -12.02 -13.78 7.92
C HIS A 160 -10.75 -14.57 8.18
N HIS A 161 -10.30 -14.59 9.43
CA HIS A 161 -9.46 -15.69 9.92
C HIS A 161 -10.30 -16.96 10.07
#